data_AF-A0A2P8CXK4-F1
#
_entry.id   AF-A0A2P8CXK4-F1
#
_cell.length_a   1.000
_cell.length_b   1.000
_cell.length_c   1.000
_cell.angle_alpha   90.00
_cell.angle_beta   90.00
_cell.angle_gamma   90.00
#
_symmetry.space_group_name_H-M   'P 1'
#
loop_
_entity.id
_entity.type
_entity.pdbx_description
1 polymer ?
#
loop_
_entity_poly.entity_id
_entity_poly.type
_entity_poly.pdbx_seq_one_letter_code
_entity_poly.pdbx_strand_id
1 'polypeptide(L)'
;MAASADPAADGERPRAGGDAPAADPAARIRARAVRAAAPELPDDRDALKAALARLPRHERRAVVLRFLGGRSPDQIAAAMRVPPEQVRLLLTRSLDRLRTDLLS
;
A
#
# COMPACT_ATOMS: atom_id res chain seq x y z
N MET A 1 -10.45 -2.55 37.39
CA MET A 1 -9.97 -1.19 37.04
C MET A 1 -10.40 -0.90 35.62
N ALA A 2 -11.40 -0.01 35.47
CA ALA A 2 -11.87 0.49 34.18
C ALA A 2 -11.37 1.92 33.99
N ALA A 3 -10.85 2.22 32.80
CA ALA A 3 -10.68 3.53 32.16
C ALA A 3 -10.03 3.24 30.79
N SER A 4 -10.78 3.20 29.68
CA SER A 4 -11.07 4.35 28.79
C SER A 4 -9.97 5.41 28.78
N ALA A 5 -9.27 5.56 27.66
CA ALA A 5 -9.56 6.63 26.71
C ALA A 5 -8.47 6.70 25.64
N ASP A 6 -8.91 6.60 24.39
CA ASP A 6 -8.30 7.30 23.26
C ASP A 6 -8.76 8.77 23.36
N PRO A 7 -7.84 9.75 23.36
CA PRO A 7 -8.11 10.91 22.51
C PRO A 7 -6.81 11.56 21.98
N ALA A 8 -6.68 11.69 20.66
CA ALA A 8 -6.12 12.90 20.04
C ALA A 8 -6.38 12.92 18.53
N ALA A 9 -7.43 13.63 18.15
CA ALA A 9 -7.53 14.25 16.84
C ALA A 9 -6.75 15.57 16.82
N ASP A 10 -6.40 15.96 15.59
CA ASP A 10 -6.04 17.30 15.13
C ASP A 10 -4.60 17.81 15.35
N GLY A 11 -3.90 17.88 14.21
CA GLY A 11 -2.65 18.59 14.00
C GLY A 11 -2.60 19.08 12.55
N GLU A 12 -3.26 20.21 12.31
CA GLU A 12 -3.01 21.23 11.28
C GLU A 12 -2.66 20.76 9.85
N ARG A 13 -3.61 20.91 8.91
CA ARG A 13 -3.28 21.06 7.49
C ARG A 13 -2.91 22.53 7.21
N PRO A 14 -1.72 22.84 6.66
CA PRO A 14 -1.47 24.17 6.13
C PRO A 14 -2.32 24.38 4.88
N ARG A 15 -3.20 25.37 4.91
CA ARG A 15 -3.75 26.00 3.70
C ARG A 15 -2.82 27.14 3.27
N ALA A 16 -2.12 26.93 2.16
CA ALA A 16 -1.61 27.96 1.26
C ALA A 16 -1.75 27.36 -0.15
N GLY A 17 -2.51 27.90 -1.10
CA GLY A 17 -2.46 29.31 -1.50
C GLY A 17 -1.38 29.46 -2.59
N GLY A 18 -1.62 28.86 -3.75
CA GLY A 18 -0.80 29.03 -4.95
C GLY A 18 -1.72 28.90 -6.16
N ASP A 19 -2.04 30.04 -6.77
CA ASP A 19 -2.76 30.12 -8.04
C ASP A 19 -1.93 29.40 -9.11
N ALA A 20 -2.24 28.13 -9.33
CA ALA A 20 -1.77 27.40 -10.49
C ALA A 20 -2.74 27.74 -11.63
N PRO A 21 -2.28 28.27 -12.77
CA PRO A 21 -3.17 28.60 -13.88
C PRO A 21 -3.99 27.36 -14.21
N ALA A 22 -5.30 27.55 -14.39
CA ALA A 22 -6.24 26.49 -14.73
C ALA A 22 -5.74 25.73 -15.96
N ALA A 23 -4.97 24.66 -15.72
CA ALA A 23 -4.41 23.85 -16.79
C ALA A 23 -5.59 23.31 -17.60
N ASP A 24 -5.61 23.62 -18.89
CA ASP A 24 -6.68 23.33 -19.84
C ASP A 24 -7.33 21.97 -19.53
N PRO A 25 -8.61 21.94 -19.10
CA PRO A 25 -9.29 20.70 -18.78
C PRO A 25 -9.33 19.75 -19.98
N ALA A 26 -9.35 20.27 -21.21
CA ALA A 26 -9.26 19.47 -22.42
C ALA A 26 -7.85 18.87 -22.60
N ALA A 27 -6.78 19.57 -22.22
CA ALA A 27 -5.43 19.02 -22.20
C ALA A 27 -5.29 17.87 -21.18
N ARG A 28 -5.92 17.98 -20.00
CA ARG A 28 -5.94 16.89 -19.00
C ARG A 28 -6.68 15.65 -19.50
N ILE A 29 -7.86 15.85 -20.10
CA ILE A 29 -8.66 14.75 -20.68
C ILE A 29 -7.88 14.09 -21.82
N ARG A 30 -7.24 14.89 -22.70
CA ARG A 30 -6.39 14.39 -23.78
C ARG A 30 -5.18 13.62 -23.26
N ALA A 31 -4.46 14.14 -22.27
CA ALA A 31 -3.30 13.44 -21.68
C ALA A 31 -3.71 12.08 -21.07
N ARG A 32 -4.87 12.02 -20.41
CA ARG A 32 -5.42 10.77 -19.89
C ARG A 32 -5.82 9.80 -21.00
N ALA A 33 -6.45 10.28 -22.07
CA ALA A 33 -6.85 9.48 -23.22
C ALA A 33 -5.64 8.94 -24.00
N VAL A 34 -4.58 9.75 -24.15
CA VAL A 34 -3.31 9.33 -24.77
C VAL A 34 -2.64 8.24 -23.96
N ARG A 35 -2.60 8.36 -22.62
CA ARG A 35 -2.12 7.28 -21.73
C ARG A 35 -2.93 5.99 -21.94
N ALA A 36 -4.26 6.09 -21.97
CA ALA A 36 -5.16 4.95 -22.17
C ALA A 36 -5.09 4.31 -23.57
N ALA A 37 -4.53 5.01 -24.57
CA ALA A 37 -4.41 4.52 -25.94
C ALA A 37 -3.03 3.92 -26.28
N ALA A 38 -2.04 4.05 -25.38
CA ALA A 38 -0.79 3.32 -25.51
C ALA A 38 -1.02 1.83 -25.16
N PRO A 39 -0.29 0.87 -25.77
CA PRO A 39 -0.22 -0.47 -25.22
C PRO A 39 0.39 -0.36 -23.82
N GLU A 40 -0.47 -0.38 -22.80
CA GLU A 40 -0.10 -0.26 -21.39
C GLU A 40 0.78 -1.47 -21.06
N LEU A 41 2.12 -1.32 -21.10
CA LEU A 41 2.97 -2.17 -20.30
C LEU A 41 2.41 -2.10 -18.88
N PRO A 42 2.21 -3.24 -18.18
CA PRO A 42 1.70 -3.21 -16.82
C PRO A 42 2.53 -2.21 -16.02
N ASP A 43 1.90 -1.15 -15.54
CA ASP A 43 2.53 -0.25 -14.57
C ASP A 43 3.05 -1.14 -13.43
N ASP A 44 4.24 -0.89 -12.89
CA ASP A 44 4.85 -1.71 -11.83
C ASP A 44 3.86 -1.93 -10.67
N ARG A 45 2.96 -0.97 -10.47
CA ARG A 45 1.84 -1.04 -9.53
C ARG A 45 0.81 -2.12 -9.84
N ASP A 46 0.44 -2.30 -11.10
CA ASP A 46 -0.54 -3.31 -11.52
C ASP A 46 0.08 -4.71 -11.51
N ALA A 47 1.35 -4.83 -11.91
CA ALA A 47 2.13 -6.06 -11.72
C ALA A 47 2.23 -6.44 -10.23
N LEU A 48 2.53 -5.47 -9.35
CA LEU A 48 2.59 -5.67 -7.91
C LEU A 48 1.23 -6.07 -7.32
N LYS A 49 0.13 -5.44 -7.75
CA LYS A 49 -1.22 -5.83 -7.30
C LYS A 49 -1.53 -7.27 -7.70
N ALA A 50 -1.20 -7.66 -8.92
CA ALA A 50 -1.41 -9.03 -9.40
C ALA A 50 -0.57 -10.03 -8.59
N ALA A 51 0.70 -9.73 -8.34
CA ALA A 51 1.58 -10.57 -7.51
C ALA A 51 1.04 -10.69 -6.07
N LEU A 52 0.66 -9.58 -5.44
CA LEU A 52 0.01 -9.58 -4.12
C LEU A 52 -1.28 -10.42 -4.11
N ALA A 53 -2.07 -10.39 -5.19
CA ALA A 53 -3.29 -11.17 -5.32
C ALA A 53 -3.04 -12.69 -5.43
N ARG A 54 -1.85 -13.13 -5.83
CA ARG A 54 -1.43 -14.54 -5.85
C ARG A 54 -0.92 -15.04 -4.50
N LEU A 55 -0.47 -14.15 -3.61
CA LEU A 55 0.01 -14.55 -2.28
C LEU A 55 -1.10 -15.20 -1.44
N PRO A 56 -0.77 -16.21 -0.61
CA PRO A 56 -1.67 -16.71 0.42
C PRO A 56 -2.22 -15.59 1.30
N ARG A 57 -3.49 -15.69 1.70
CA ARG A 57 -4.19 -14.65 2.49
C ARG A 57 -3.42 -14.17 3.71
N HIS A 58 -2.77 -15.09 4.43
CA HIS A 58 -2.02 -14.80 5.65
C HIS A 58 -0.71 -14.04 5.36
N GLU A 59 0.02 -14.41 4.31
CA GLU A 59 1.23 -13.70 3.86
C GLU A 59 0.89 -12.30 3.36
N ARG A 60 -0.13 -12.19 2.48
CA ARG A 60 -0.59 -10.90 1.95
C ARG A 60 -0.97 -9.93 3.07
N ARG A 61 -1.69 -10.42 4.08
CA ARG A 61 -2.13 -9.58 5.21
C ARG A 61 -0.94 -9.05 6.02
N ALA A 62 0.09 -9.87 6.26
CA ALA A 62 1.32 -9.42 6.92
C ALA A 62 2.04 -8.33 6.12
N VAL A 63 2.19 -8.52 4.79
CA VAL A 63 2.81 -7.53 3.89
C VAL A 63 2.05 -6.21 3.88
N VAL A 64 0.72 -6.26 3.71
CA VAL A 64 -0.11 -5.04 3.68
C VAL A 64 0.01 -4.28 4.99
N LEU A 65 -0.09 -4.96 6.14
CA LEU A 65 0.02 -4.30 7.44
C LEU A 65 1.42 -3.69 7.67
N ARG A 66 2.47 -4.34 7.16
CA ARG A 66 3.86 -3.87 7.32
C ARG A 66 4.18 -2.66 6.44
N PHE A 67 3.86 -2.74 5.15
CA PHE A 67 4.33 -1.79 4.15
C PHE A 67 3.31 -0.69 3.82
N LEU A 68 2.01 -1.01 3.83
CA LEU A 68 0.95 0.00 3.65
C LEU A 68 0.48 0.55 5.00
N GLY A 69 0.48 -0.29 6.04
CA GLY A 69 0.05 0.10 7.38
C GLY A 69 1.18 0.60 8.30
N GLY A 70 2.45 0.51 7.89
CA GLY A 70 3.60 0.95 8.69
C GLY A 70 3.81 0.22 10.02
N ARG A 71 3.13 -0.90 10.26
CA ARG A 71 3.11 -1.59 11.57
C ARG A 71 4.40 -2.34 11.84
N SER A 72 4.80 -2.42 13.11
CA SER A 72 5.90 -3.29 13.55
C SER A 72 5.52 -4.77 13.52
N PRO A 73 6.49 -5.70 13.49
CA PRO A 73 6.22 -7.13 13.56
C PRO A 73 5.34 -7.53 14.77
N ASP A 74 5.56 -6.94 15.94
CA ASP A 74 4.79 -7.23 17.16
C ASP A 74 3.34 -6.73 17.06
N GLN A 75 3.13 -5.56 16.46
CA GLN A 75 1.79 -5.02 16.22
C GLN A 75 1.01 -5.87 15.19
N ILE A 76 1.71 -6.41 14.19
CA ILE A 76 1.13 -7.34 13.20
C ILE A 76 0.79 -8.67 13.87
N ALA A 77 1.69 -9.18 14.72
CA ALA A 77 1.52 -10.41 15.48
C ALA A 77 0.25 -10.33 16.36
N ALA A 78 0.09 -9.23 17.09
CA ALA A 78 -1.11 -8.97 17.89
C ALA A 78 -2.38 -8.88 17.01
N ALA A 79 -2.31 -8.18 15.88
CA ALA A 79 -3.46 -8.01 14.97
C ALA A 79 -3.89 -9.32 14.28
N MET A 80 -2.94 -10.22 14.05
CA MET A 80 -3.18 -11.52 13.41
C MET A 80 -3.35 -12.67 14.40
N ARG A 81 -3.15 -12.42 15.72
CA ARG A 81 -3.14 -13.42 16.79
C ARG A 81 -2.16 -14.57 16.53
N VAL A 82 -0.95 -14.22 16.09
CA VAL A 82 0.16 -15.16 15.85
C VAL A 82 1.43 -14.68 16.58
N PRO A 83 2.43 -15.55 16.81
CA PRO A 83 3.70 -15.12 17.38
C PRO A 83 4.49 -14.16 16.47
N PRO A 84 5.28 -13.21 17.01
CA PRO A 84 6.11 -12.30 16.21
C PRO A 84 7.11 -13.00 15.29
N GLU A 85 7.69 -14.12 15.72
CA GLU A 85 8.57 -14.93 14.87
C GLU A 85 7.84 -15.49 13.63
N GLN A 86 6.57 -15.89 13.79
CA GLN A 86 5.77 -16.32 12.65
C GLN A 86 5.55 -15.17 11.67
N VAL A 87 5.36 -13.93 12.14
CA VAL A 87 5.24 -12.75 11.27
C VAL A 87 6.52 -12.53 10.46
N ARG A 88 7.70 -12.64 11.08
CA ARG A 88 8.99 -12.50 10.39
C ARG A 88 9.12 -13.54 9.28
N LEU A 89 8.81 -14.80 9.57
CA LEU A 89 8.82 -15.88 8.59
C LEU A 89 7.85 -15.62 7.43
N LEU A 90 6.63 -15.16 7.74
CA LEU A 90 5.64 -14.79 6.73
C LEU A 90 6.13 -13.65 5.84
N LEU A 91 6.73 -12.61 6.41
CA LEU A 91 7.28 -11.49 5.65
C LEU A 91 8.42 -11.94 4.74
N THR A 92 9.37 -12.73 5.23
CA THR A 92 10.47 -13.26 4.40
C THR A 92 9.92 -14.07 3.22
N ARG A 93 9.06 -15.06 3.49
CA ARG A 93 8.45 -15.91 2.45
C ARG A 93 7.66 -15.10 1.42
N SER A 94 6.90 -14.12 1.89
CA SER A 94 6.10 -13.27 1.03
C SER A 94 6.94 -12.39 0.12
N LEU A 95 8.05 -11.85 0.61
CA LEU A 95 8.96 -11.01 -0.18
C LEU A 95 9.73 -11.85 -1.21
N ASP A 96 10.15 -13.06 -0.86
CA ASP A 96 10.80 -13.96 -1.81
C ASP A 96 9.86 -14.35 -2.95
N ARG A 97 8.59 -14.69 -2.63
CA ARG A 97 7.57 -14.95 -3.66
C ARG A 97 7.30 -13.73 -4.53
N LEU A 98 7.14 -12.55 -3.94
CA LEU A 98 6.92 -11.32 -4.70
C LEU A 98 8.10 -11.00 -5.62
N ARG A 99 9.34 -11.24 -5.18
CA ARG A 99 10.53 -11.07 -6.03
C ARG A 99 10.52 -12.04 -7.20
N THR A 100 10.27 -13.32 -6.97
CA THR A 100 10.18 -14.31 -8.05
C THR A 100 9.08 -13.95 -9.05
N ASP A 101 7.92 -13.53 -8.56
CA ASP A 101 6.76 -13.19 -9.40
C ASP A 101 6.91 -11.90 -10.23
N LEU A 102 7.78 -10.98 -9.80
CA LEU A 102 7.99 -9.68 -10.44
C LEU A 102 9.27 -9.61 -11.27
N LEU A 103 10.21 -10.51 -11.02
CA LEU A 103 11.48 -10.61 -11.75
C LEU A 103 11.49 -11.78 -12.76
N SER A 104 10.39 -12.51 -12.87
CA SER A 104 10.16 -13.55 -13.89
C SER A 104 9.38 -12.99 -15.06
#